data_AF-A0A7K4MLC8-F1
#
_entry.id   AF-A0A7K4MLC8-F1
#
_cell.length_a   1.000
_cell.length_b   1.000
_cell.length_c   1.000
_cell.angle_alpha   90.00
_cell.angle_beta   90.00
_cell.angle_gamma   90.00
#
_symmetry.space_group_name_H-M   'P 1'
#
loop_
_entity.id
_entity.type
_entity.pdbx_description
1 polymer ?
#
loop_
_entity_poly.entity_id
_entity_poly.type
_entity_poly.pdbx_seq_one_letter_code
_entity_poly.pdbx_strand_id
1 'polypeptide(L)'
;MLPDRCSVLEKGKQCVNPPEFIVSIISNKDEYMIGVTCEKHKQIVSAKIEILQNEGKVNDGKISFSPIKVVGTDCIHADTDDFIQIDMK
;
A
#
# COMPACT_ATOMS: atom_id res chain seq x y z
N MET A 1 -2.88 -9.85 2.33
CA MET A 1 -3.78 -8.84 2.92
C MET A 1 -2.92 -7.67 3.37
N LEU A 2 -3.34 -6.43 3.09
CA LEU A 2 -2.68 -5.24 3.63
C LEU A 2 -3.03 -5.10 5.11
N PRO A 3 -2.15 -4.54 5.94
CA PRO A 3 -2.44 -4.36 7.36
C PRO A 3 -3.56 -3.33 7.56
N ASP A 4 -4.37 -3.52 8.60
CA ASP A 4 -5.48 -2.60 8.94
C ASP A 4 -5.03 -1.22 9.41
N ARG A 5 -3.73 -1.03 9.67
CA ARG A 5 -3.16 0.18 10.26
C ARG A 5 -1.90 0.64 9.54
N CYS A 6 -1.73 1.95 9.50
CA CYS A 6 -0.50 2.60 9.06
C CYS A 6 0.72 2.10 9.85
N SER A 7 1.87 1.96 9.17
CA SER A 7 3.12 1.42 9.74
C SER A 7 3.86 2.39 10.68
N VAL A 8 3.30 3.57 10.94
CA VAL A 8 3.98 4.65 11.67
C VAL A 8 3.66 4.59 13.18
N LEU A 9 4.73 4.68 13.98
CA LEU A 9 4.67 4.91 15.42
C LEU A 9 4.96 6.39 15.70
N GLU A 10 3.99 7.09 16.27
CA GLU A 10 4.15 8.48 16.71
C GLU A 10 4.07 8.53 18.24
N LYS A 11 5.08 9.10 18.90
CA LYS A 11 5.16 9.21 20.38
C LYS A 11 4.94 7.87 21.10
N GLY A 12 5.46 6.78 20.53
CA GLY A 12 5.32 5.42 21.09
C GLY A 12 3.94 4.78 20.90
N LYS A 13 3.00 5.45 20.24
CA LYS A 13 1.68 4.89 19.90
C LYS A 13 1.62 4.56 18.42
N GLN A 14 1.11 3.38 18.11
CA GLN A 14 0.86 2.99 16.73
C GLN A 14 -0.29 3.85 16.17
N CYS A 15 -0.12 4.33 14.93
CA CYS A 15 -1.19 4.99 14.23
C CYS A 15 -2.41 4.06 14.10
N VAL A 16 -3.60 4.58 14.39
CA VAL A 16 -4.87 3.84 14.29
C VAL A 16 -5.56 4.03 12.95
N ASN A 17 -5.05 4.91 12.09
CA ASN A 17 -5.64 5.18 10.79
C ASN A 17 -5.33 4.03 9.82
N PRO A 18 -6.29 3.66 8.96
CA PRO A 18 -6.03 2.72 7.89
C PRO A 18 -4.98 3.28 6.93
N PRO A 19 -4.19 2.42 6.28
CA PRO A 19 -3.26 2.86 5.26
C PRO A 19 -4.01 3.30 3.99
N GLU A 20 -3.52 4.37 3.38
CA GLU A 20 -4.05 4.94 2.14
C GLU A 20 -3.04 4.82 1.00
N PHE A 21 -1.76 4.66 1.32
CA PHE A 21 -0.67 4.60 0.36
C PHE A 21 0.27 3.43 0.67
N ILE A 22 0.68 2.74 -0.38
CA ILE A 22 1.86 1.86 -0.39
C ILE A 22 3.09 2.74 -0.60
N VAL A 23 4.12 2.48 0.20
CA VAL A 23 5.39 3.17 0.14
C VAL A 23 6.44 2.24 -0.43
N SER A 24 7.07 2.67 -1.51
CA SER A 24 8.11 1.93 -2.21
C SER A 24 9.32 2.83 -2.51
N ILE A 25 10.47 2.21 -2.74
CA ILE A 25 11.64 2.87 -3.33
C ILE A 25 11.86 2.32 -4.72
N ILE A 26 11.96 3.25 -5.67
CA ILE A 26 12.36 2.99 -7.04
C ILE A 26 13.86 3.19 -7.12
N SER A 27 14.60 2.11 -7.33
CA SER A 27 16.05 2.15 -7.50
C SER A 27 16.41 1.51 -8.83
N ASN A 28 17.06 2.28 -9.70
CA ASN A 28 17.36 1.88 -11.09
C ASN A 28 16.11 1.45 -11.88
N LYS A 29 15.89 0.14 -12.03
CA LYS A 29 14.76 -0.46 -12.77
C LYS A 29 13.83 -1.28 -11.88
N ASP A 30 14.13 -1.36 -10.58
CA ASP A 30 13.41 -2.17 -9.63
C ASP A 30 12.63 -1.28 -8.65
N GLU A 31 11.48 -1.78 -8.20
CA GLU A 31 10.65 -1.14 -7.20
C GLU A 31 10.49 -2.09 -6.02
N TYR A 32 10.83 -1.59 -4.83
CA TYR A 32 10.77 -2.36 -3.59
C TYR A 32 9.77 -1.74 -2.64
N MET A 33 8.75 -2.49 -2.25
CA MET A 33 7.79 -2.08 -1.22
C MET A 33 8.44 -2.16 0.17
N ILE A 34 8.23 -1.13 0.98
CA ILE A 34 8.85 -0.98 2.31
C ILE A 34 7.79 -0.90 3.41
N GLY A 35 6.61 -0.40 3.08
CA GLY A 35 5.51 -0.34 4.03
C GLY A 35 4.30 0.37 3.49
N VAL A 36 3.42 0.76 4.41
CA VAL A 36 2.19 1.48 4.11
C VAL A 36 2.01 2.66 5.05
N THR A 37 1.38 3.72 4.57
CA THR A 37 1.14 4.93 5.35
C THR A 37 -0.25 5.52 5.08
N CYS A 38 -0.73 6.31 6.02
CA CYS A 38 -1.89 7.19 5.82
C CYS A 38 -1.44 8.57 5.34
N GLU A 39 -2.35 9.38 4.83
CA GLU A 39 -2.05 10.70 4.28
C GLU A 39 -1.34 11.61 5.31
N LYS A 40 -1.84 11.60 6.55
CA LYS A 40 -1.29 12.41 7.65
C LYS A 40 0.19 12.13 7.93
N HIS A 41 0.65 10.90 7.72
CA HIS A 41 2.02 10.49 8.03
C HIS A 41 2.94 10.41 6.81
N LYS A 42 2.49 10.85 5.63
CA LYS A 42 3.27 10.80 4.40
C LYS A 42 4.61 11.55 4.52
N GLN A 43 4.60 12.75 5.10
CA GLN A 43 5.82 13.56 5.29
C GLN A 43 6.80 12.93 6.28
N ILE A 44 6.29 12.40 7.40
CA ILE A 44 7.10 11.75 8.44
C ILE A 44 7.79 10.50 7.86
N VAL A 45 7.05 9.72 7.06
CA VAL A 45 7.61 8.53 6.40
C VAL A 45 8.67 8.91 5.38
N SER A 46 8.43 9.94 4.56
CA SER A 46 9.42 10.41 3.57
C SER A 46 10.73 10.80 4.25
N ALA A 47 10.65 11.67 5.26
CA ALA A 47 11.84 12.12 6.00
C ALA A 47 12.58 10.95 6.66
N LYS A 48 11.86 9.97 7.21
CA LYS A 48 12.46 8.81 7.84
C LYS A 48 13.14 7.88 6.84
N ILE A 49 12.55 7.68 5.67
CA ILE A 49 13.15 6.89 4.60
C ILE A 49 14.42 7.57 4.08
N GLU A 50 14.41 8.90 3.89
CA GLU A 50 15.61 9.64 3.49
C GLU A 50 16.76 9.45 4.50
N ILE A 51 16.47 9.52 5.81
CA ILE A 51 17.48 9.23 6.85
C ILE A 51 18.00 7.79 6.71
N LEU A 52 17.11 6.81 6.53
CA LEU A 52 17.49 5.40 6.42
C LEU A 52 18.32 5.11 5.16
N GLN A 53 18.08 5.83 4.06
CA GLN A 53 18.90 5.77 2.85
C GLN A 53 20.30 6.35 3.11
N ASN A 54 20.38 7.51 3.77
CA ASN A 54 21.67 8.11 4.15
C ASN A 54 22.47 7.23 5.13
N GLU A 55 21.79 6.50 6.01
CA GLU A 55 22.42 5.51 6.91
C GLU A 55 22.79 4.19 6.19
N GLY A 56 22.43 4.02 4.92
CA GLY A 56 22.67 2.79 4.15
C GLY A 56 21.85 1.57 4.60
N LYS A 57 20.78 1.79 5.38
CA LYS A 57 19.88 0.72 5.86
C LYS A 57 18.83 0.33 4.83
N VAL A 58 18.55 1.23 3.89
CA VAL A 58 17.59 1.05 2.81
C VAL A 58 18.26 1.48 1.51
N ASN A 59 17.92 0.80 0.40
CA ASN A 59 18.48 1.11 -0.92
C ASN A 59 18.26 2.59 -1.30
N ASP A 60 19.29 3.21 -1.87
CA ASP A 60 19.18 4.55 -2.44
C ASP A 60 18.25 4.54 -3.66
N GLY A 61 17.43 5.59 -3.80
CA GLY A 61 16.43 5.68 -4.84
C GLY A 61 15.29 6.64 -4.50
N LYS A 62 14.35 6.77 -5.43
CA LYS A 62 13.22 7.69 -5.30
C LYS A 62 12.10 7.05 -4.50
N ILE A 63 11.63 7.75 -3.47
CA ILE A 63 10.45 7.34 -2.69
C ILE A 63 9.19 7.54 -3.57
N SER A 64 8.39 6.49 -3.68
CA SER A 64 7.11 6.48 -4.39
C SER A 64 5.97 6.18 -3.43
N PHE A 65 4.85 6.87 -3.64
CA PHE A 65 3.62 6.70 -2.87
C PHE A 65 2.48 6.35 -3.82
N SER A 66 2.06 5.08 -3.79
CA SER A 66 1.00 4.57 -4.65
C SER A 66 -0.29 4.43 -3.85
N PRO A 67 -1.41 5.06 -4.26
CA PRO A 67 -2.66 4.96 -3.54
C PRO A 67 -3.18 3.51 -3.54
N ILE A 68 -3.64 3.06 -2.38
CA ILE A 68 -4.25 1.74 -2.23
C ILE A 68 -5.61 1.76 -2.92
N LYS A 69 -5.82 0.83 -3.85
CA LYS A 69 -7.12 0.57 -4.46
C LYS A 69 -7.68 -0.71 -3.85
N VAL A 70 -8.78 -0.59 -3.13
CA VAL A 70 -9.51 -1.76 -2.62
C VAL A 70 -10.31 -2.34 -3.77
N VAL A 71 -9.98 -3.56 -4.18
CA VAL A 71 -10.75 -4.32 -5.17
C VAL A 71 -11.53 -5.38 -4.41
N GLY A 72 -12.85 -5.20 -4.35
CA GLY A 72 -13.77 -6.25 -3.92
C GLY A 72 -14.16 -7.08 -5.13
N THR A 73 -13.79 -8.35 -5.16
CA THR A 73 -14.28 -9.30 -6.14
C THR A 73 -15.30 -10.21 -5.49
N ASP A 74 -16.47 -10.36 -6.11
CA ASP A 74 -17.39 -11.41 -5.71
C ASP A 74 -16.83 -12.77 -6.11
N CYS A 75 -16.98 -13.78 -5.25
CA CYS A 75 -16.47 -15.11 -5.52
C CYS A 75 -17.51 -15.88 -6.34
N ILE A 76 -17.47 -15.70 -7.66
CA ILE A 76 -18.36 -16.40 -8.59
C ILE A 76 -17.78 -17.79 -8.86
N HIS A 77 -18.54 -18.84 -8.54
CA HIS A 77 -18.10 -20.23 -8.70
C HIS A 77 -18.29 -20.75 -10.15
N ALA A 78 -19.05 -20.00 -10.96
CA ALA A 78 -19.43 -20.37 -12.33
C ALA A 78 -20.17 -21.72 -12.39
N ASP A 79 -20.98 -22.03 -11.38
CA ASP A 79 -21.96 -23.12 -11.46
C ASP A 79 -23.12 -22.72 -12.37
N THR A 80 -23.86 -23.69 -12.90
CA THR A 80 -25.12 -23.49 -13.63
C THR A 80 -26.08 -22.49 -12.98
N ASP A 81 -26.09 -22.36 -11.64
CA ASP A 81 -26.92 -21.40 -10.90
C ASP A 81 -26.41 -19.94 -10.96
N ASP A 82 -25.12 -19.71 -11.25
CA ASP A 82 -24.50 -18.37 -11.36
C ASP A 82 -24.67 -17.73 -12.76
N PHE A 83 -25.17 -18.48 -13.76
CA PHE A 83 -25.34 -17.95 -15.11
C PHE A 83 -26.64 -17.16 -15.25
N ILE A 84 -26.53 -15.89 -15.61
CA ILE A 84 -27.68 -15.06 -15.99
C ILE A 84 -28.10 -15.42 -17.43
N GLN A 85 -29.31 -15.95 -17.63
CA GLN A 85 -29.90 -16.10 -18.97
C GLN A 85 -30.19 -14.72 -19.57
N ILE A 86 -29.51 -14.41 -20.67
CA ILE A 86 -29.78 -13.20 -21.45
C ILE A 86 -30.72 -13.60 -22.59
N ASP A 87 -32.01 -13.30 -22.43
CA ASP A 87 -33.00 -13.51 -23.47
C ASP A 87 -32.74 -12.49 -24.60
N MET A 88 -32.31 -12.98 -25.77
CA MET A 88 -32.14 -12.15 -26.96
C MET A 88 -33.50 -11.95 -27.61
N LYS A 89 -34.01 -10.72 -27.57
CA LYS A 89 -35.26 -10.31 -28.21
C LYS A 89 -35.06 -9.95 -29.68
#